data_AF-A0A7W3TKG4-F1
#
_entry.id   AF-A0A7W3TKG4-F1
#
_cell.length_a   1.000
_cell.length_b   1.000
_cell.length_c   1.000
_cell.angle_alpha   90.00
_cell.angle_beta   90.00
_cell.angle_gamma   90.00
#
_symmetry.space_group_name_H-M   'P 1'
#
loop_
_entity.id
_entity.type
_entity.pdbx_description
1 polymer ?
#
loop_
_entity_poly.entity_id
_entity_poly.type
_entity_poly.pdbx_seq_one_letter_code
_entity_poly.pdbx_strand_id
1 'polypeptide(L)'
;MKQERFVQRHDAEWQALEDWLDARSVARKARRERRGWEGLRDHEMPARYRRLCQHLALARRRGYSAVLTQRLEDIVLRGHGVLYQTPPPRWQSALEFLVAGFPRLVRAERGCMLASLLLFALPLATIFVAIQMRPEIAASLFEPQQLAQFEQMYDPADPERALGRDSETNLMMFGHYIWNNISIGFRTFASGLLAGIGSVVVLVFNGITIGGVAGHLQAVGHGDPFWRFVAGHSAPELTAIVIAGGAGLRLGLGLVAPGRRRRIDALVEGGMRGARLCVGIFAMLLFAAFVEAFWSSIGWMPAWIKYTVGAGLWAGVLGWLMLGGRHLGPLDAEDDLGTGA
;
A
#
# COMPACT_ATOMS: atom_id res chain seq x y z
N MET A 1 5.92 -2.21 57.18
CA MET A 1 5.11 -3.44 57.10
C MET A 1 6.06 -4.62 56.92
N LYS A 2 5.96 -5.64 57.77
CA LYS A 2 6.75 -6.89 57.64
C LYS A 2 6.36 -7.63 56.35
N GLN A 3 7.28 -8.41 55.79
CA GLN A 3 7.09 -9.13 54.53
C GLN A 3 5.84 -10.03 54.55
N GLU A 4 5.63 -10.80 55.61
CA GLU A 4 4.48 -11.71 55.74
C GLU A 4 3.14 -10.99 55.57
N ARG A 5 2.99 -9.81 56.19
CA ARG A 5 1.78 -8.99 56.08
C ARG A 5 1.64 -8.34 54.70
N PHE A 6 2.76 -8.07 54.02
CA PHE A 6 2.73 -7.61 52.62
C PHE A 6 2.23 -8.71 51.68
N VAL A 7 2.77 -9.93 51.83
CA VAL A 7 2.34 -11.10 51.07
C VAL A 7 0.87 -11.37 51.33
N GLN A 8 0.46 -11.56 52.59
CA GLN A 8 -0.94 -11.85 52.94
C GLN A 8 -1.95 -10.84 52.37
N ARG A 9 -1.55 -9.57 52.21
CA ARG A 9 -2.42 -8.52 51.67
C ARG A 9 -2.56 -8.57 50.14
N HIS A 10 -1.52 -8.98 49.42
CA HIS A 10 -1.45 -8.85 47.96
C HIS A 10 -1.41 -10.18 47.21
N ASP A 11 -1.25 -11.30 47.91
CA ASP A 11 -1.10 -12.63 47.31
C ASP A 11 -2.30 -13.01 46.43
N ALA A 12 -3.52 -12.75 46.89
CA ALA A 12 -4.72 -13.01 46.09
C ALA A 12 -4.77 -12.21 44.77
N GLU A 13 -4.22 -10.97 44.76
CA GLU A 13 -4.12 -10.16 43.54
C GLU A 13 -3.04 -10.70 42.60
N TRP A 14 -1.92 -11.18 43.13
CA TRP A 14 -0.85 -11.81 42.35
C TRP A 14 -1.31 -13.14 41.75
N GLN A 15 -2.01 -13.97 42.52
CA GLN A 15 -2.59 -15.23 42.06
C GLN A 15 -3.58 -15.01 40.91
N ALA A 16 -4.48 -14.04 41.04
CA ALA A 16 -5.44 -13.71 39.98
C ALA A 16 -4.76 -13.20 38.69
N LEU A 17 -3.61 -12.54 38.81
CA LEU A 17 -2.79 -12.12 37.68
C LEU A 17 -2.07 -13.31 37.02
N GLU A 18 -1.49 -14.20 37.82
CA GLU A 18 -0.86 -15.45 37.35
C GLU A 18 -1.88 -16.32 36.60
N ASP A 19 -3.06 -16.55 37.19
CA ASP A 19 -4.13 -17.33 36.57
C ASP A 19 -4.60 -16.71 35.24
N TRP A 20 -4.74 -15.38 35.21
CA TRP A 20 -5.10 -14.64 33.99
C TRP A 20 -4.03 -14.80 32.90
N LEU A 21 -2.75 -14.73 33.27
CA LEU A 21 -1.62 -14.93 32.36
C LEU A 21 -1.54 -16.38 31.86
N ASP A 22 -1.83 -17.37 32.70
CA ASP A 22 -1.84 -18.79 32.35
C ASP A 22 -2.96 -19.16 31.36
N ALA A 23 -4.10 -18.48 31.45
CA ALA A 23 -5.19 -18.62 30.48
C ALA A 23 -4.86 -17.99 29.11
N ARG A 24 -3.92 -17.04 29.07
CA ARG A 24 -3.64 -16.19 27.88
C ARG A 24 -2.26 -16.38 27.26
N SER A 25 -1.38 -17.14 27.90
CA SER A 25 -0.02 -17.47 27.41
C SER A 25 -0.01 -18.36 26.17
N VAL A 26 -1.11 -19.09 25.88
CA VAL A 26 -1.21 -20.00 24.73
C VAL A 26 -2.40 -19.61 23.83
N ALA A 27 -2.13 -19.15 22.61
CA ALA A 27 -3.12 -18.61 21.66
C ALA A 27 -4.33 -19.53 21.38
N ARG A 28 -4.11 -20.85 21.37
CA ARG A 28 -5.17 -21.87 21.18
C ARG A 28 -6.06 -22.03 22.41
N LYS A 29 -5.50 -21.88 23.62
CA LYS A 29 -6.18 -21.99 24.92
C LYS A 29 -6.98 -20.71 25.23
N ALA A 30 -6.40 -19.54 24.91
CA ALA A 30 -7.01 -18.22 25.07
C ALA A 30 -8.35 -18.07 24.32
N ARG A 31 -8.50 -18.65 23.11
CA ARG A 31 -9.77 -18.62 22.36
C ARG A 31 -10.88 -19.48 22.98
N ARG A 32 -10.52 -20.59 23.64
CA ARG A 32 -11.46 -21.54 24.23
C ARG A 32 -11.92 -21.08 25.61
N GLU A 33 -11.04 -20.47 26.40
CA GLU A 33 -11.32 -20.06 27.79
C GLU A 33 -11.99 -18.69 27.90
N ARG A 34 -11.97 -17.86 26.84
CA ARG A 34 -12.64 -16.54 26.81
C ARG A 34 -14.16 -16.59 27.02
N ARG A 35 -14.84 -17.68 26.65
CA ARG A 35 -16.31 -17.78 26.73
C ARG A 35 -16.85 -18.15 28.12
N GLY A 36 -15.99 -18.51 29.08
CA GLY A 36 -16.40 -18.94 30.42
C GLY A 36 -15.45 -18.53 31.54
N TRP A 37 -14.70 -17.44 31.35
CA TRP A 37 -13.74 -16.94 32.34
C TRP A 37 -14.44 -16.03 33.35
N GLU A 38 -14.45 -16.45 34.63
CA GLU A 38 -15.02 -15.68 35.75
C GLU A 38 -13.97 -14.92 36.58
N GLY A 39 -12.69 -15.03 36.23
CA GLY A 39 -11.59 -14.37 36.92
C GLY A 39 -11.42 -12.89 36.55
N LEU A 40 -10.17 -12.40 36.62
CA LEU A 40 -9.83 -11.01 36.28
C LEU A 40 -10.31 -10.62 34.86
N ARG A 41 -11.01 -9.49 34.71
CA ARG A 41 -11.51 -9.05 33.39
C ARG A 41 -10.39 -8.38 32.58
N ASP A 42 -10.41 -8.54 31.27
CA ASP A 42 -9.34 -8.07 30.38
C ASP A 42 -9.08 -6.55 30.48
N HIS A 43 -10.13 -5.74 30.64
CA HIS A 43 -10.00 -4.28 30.80
C HIS A 43 -9.37 -3.85 32.13
N GLU A 44 -9.33 -4.73 33.14
CA GLU A 44 -8.76 -4.45 34.46
C GLU A 44 -7.24 -4.68 34.46
N MET A 45 -6.71 -5.40 33.47
CA MET A 45 -5.32 -5.83 33.40
C MET A 45 -4.32 -4.66 33.41
N PRO A 46 -4.48 -3.56 32.64
CA PRO A 46 -3.53 -2.45 32.66
C PRO A 46 -3.40 -1.79 34.04
N ALA A 47 -4.53 -1.67 34.76
CA ALA A 47 -4.53 -1.10 36.10
C ALA A 47 -3.85 -2.03 37.12
N ARG A 48 -4.11 -3.34 37.03
CA ARG A 48 -3.49 -4.37 37.88
C ARG A 48 -1.99 -4.50 37.63
N TYR A 49 -1.57 -4.45 36.37
CA TYR A 49 -0.16 -4.46 35.97
C TYR A 49 0.62 -3.27 36.56
N ARG A 50 0.06 -2.05 36.48
CA ARG A 50 0.69 -0.87 37.12
C ARG A 50 0.87 -1.04 38.62
N ARG A 51 -0.13 -1.61 39.31
CA ARG A 51 -0.04 -1.93 40.76
C ARG A 51 1.02 -2.99 41.03
N LEU A 52 1.11 -4.03 40.21
CA LEU A 52 2.15 -5.06 40.31
C LEU A 52 3.57 -4.45 40.20
N CYS A 53 3.80 -3.54 39.25
CA CYS A 53 5.07 -2.82 39.14
C CYS A 53 5.39 -2.00 40.41
N GLN A 54 4.37 -1.36 41.01
CA GLN A 54 4.54 -0.65 42.29
C GLN A 54 4.89 -1.62 43.43
N HIS A 55 4.28 -2.80 43.48
CA HIS A 55 4.57 -3.84 44.46
C HIS A 55 6.02 -4.35 44.33
N LEU A 56 6.49 -4.60 43.11
CA LEU A 56 7.87 -5.00 42.84
C LEU A 56 8.87 -3.91 43.27
N ALA A 57 8.62 -2.65 42.92
CA ALA A 57 9.46 -1.52 43.32
C ALA A 57 9.54 -1.36 44.85
N LEU A 58 8.40 -1.54 45.54
CA LEU A 58 8.34 -1.49 47.01
C LEU A 58 9.08 -2.66 47.67
N ALA A 59 8.95 -3.87 47.11
CA ALA A 59 9.63 -5.07 47.60
C ALA A 59 11.15 -4.93 47.49
N ARG A 60 11.65 -4.45 46.35
CA ARG A 60 13.08 -4.15 46.12
C ARG A 60 13.61 -3.11 47.09
N ARG A 61 12.90 -1.98 47.23
CA ARG A 61 13.32 -0.88 48.13
C ARG A 61 13.38 -1.30 49.59
N ARG A 62 12.52 -2.22 50.02
CA ARG A 62 12.47 -2.71 51.41
C ARG A 62 13.39 -3.90 51.69
N GLY A 63 14.09 -4.42 50.68
CA GLY A 63 14.97 -5.58 50.85
C GLY A 63 14.22 -6.84 51.29
N TYR A 64 13.02 -7.07 50.75
CA TYR A 64 12.31 -8.35 50.97
C TYR A 64 13.06 -9.52 50.31
N SER A 65 12.69 -10.75 50.67
CA SER A 65 13.41 -11.95 50.23
C SER A 65 13.54 -12.05 48.71
N ALA A 66 14.64 -12.67 48.26
CA ALA A 66 14.92 -12.90 46.84
C ALA A 66 13.78 -13.68 46.16
N VAL A 67 13.23 -14.68 46.84
CA VAL A 67 12.11 -15.50 46.35
C VAL A 67 10.87 -14.66 46.00
N LEU A 68 10.49 -13.74 46.88
CA LEU A 68 9.33 -12.86 46.63
C LEU A 68 9.61 -11.91 45.46
N THR A 69 10.80 -11.32 45.44
CA THR A 69 11.18 -10.37 44.39
C THR A 69 11.21 -11.05 43.02
N GLN A 70 11.75 -12.27 42.94
CA GLN A 70 11.79 -13.08 41.72
C GLN A 70 10.39 -13.45 41.23
N ARG A 71 9.47 -13.86 42.12
CA ARG A 71 8.07 -14.13 41.74
C ARG A 71 7.42 -12.89 41.12
N LEU A 72 7.51 -11.74 41.78
CA LEU A 72 6.90 -10.51 41.26
C LEU A 72 7.52 -10.07 39.92
N GLU A 73 8.83 -10.26 39.76
CA GLU A 73 9.53 -9.98 38.52
C GLU A 73 9.08 -10.90 37.37
N ASP A 74 8.89 -12.18 37.62
CA ASP A 74 8.34 -13.12 36.63
C ASP A 74 6.94 -12.70 36.15
N ILE A 75 6.02 -12.38 37.09
CA ILE A 75 4.67 -11.93 36.74
C ILE A 75 4.73 -10.63 35.91
N VAL A 76 5.63 -9.69 36.25
CA VAL A 76 5.82 -8.45 35.48
C VAL A 76 6.34 -8.74 34.07
N LEU A 77 7.36 -9.58 33.92
CA LEU A 77 7.92 -9.93 32.62
C LEU A 77 6.88 -10.60 31.71
N ARG A 78 6.12 -11.57 32.25
CA ARG A 78 5.03 -12.24 31.54
C ARG A 78 3.90 -11.28 31.18
N GLY A 79 3.52 -10.40 32.10
CA GLY A 79 2.51 -9.36 31.87
C GLY A 79 2.92 -8.36 30.79
N HIS A 80 4.20 -7.99 30.74
CA HIS A 80 4.75 -7.12 29.71
C HIS A 80 4.60 -7.74 28.31
N GLY A 81 4.93 -9.03 28.19
CA GLY A 81 4.80 -9.77 26.92
C GLY A 81 3.37 -9.80 26.37
N VAL A 82 2.35 -9.81 27.23
CA VAL A 82 0.94 -9.82 26.81
C VAL A 82 0.41 -8.40 26.51
N LEU A 83 0.76 -7.40 27.31
CA LEU A 83 0.26 -6.03 27.14
C LEU A 83 0.91 -5.30 25.97
N TYR A 84 2.17 -5.62 25.66
CA TYR A 84 2.96 -4.93 24.65
C TYR A 84 3.31 -5.83 23.45
N GLN A 85 2.71 -7.02 23.34
CA GLN A 85 2.82 -7.80 22.09
C GLN A 85 2.12 -7.07 20.96
N THR A 86 2.86 -6.78 19.89
CA THR A 86 2.28 -6.37 18.62
C THR A 86 1.37 -7.51 18.13
N PRO A 87 0.07 -7.26 17.89
CA PRO A 87 -0.81 -8.27 17.32
C PRO A 87 -0.19 -8.85 16.04
N PRO A 88 -0.28 -10.16 15.78
CA PRO A 88 0.22 -10.71 14.52
C PRO A 88 -0.51 -10.04 13.35
N PRO A 89 0.19 -9.77 12.23
CA PRO A 89 -0.40 -9.13 11.07
C PRO A 89 -1.60 -9.96 10.58
N ARG A 90 -2.79 -9.37 10.65
CA ARG A 90 -4.02 -10.00 10.16
C ARG A 90 -4.07 -9.81 8.64
N TRP A 91 -3.55 -10.78 7.89
CA TRP A 91 -3.64 -10.81 6.42
C TRP A 91 -5.07 -10.59 5.91
N GLN A 92 -6.08 -11.02 6.68
CA GLN A 92 -7.49 -10.74 6.41
C GLN A 92 -7.79 -9.23 6.34
N SER A 93 -7.29 -8.44 7.29
CA SER A 93 -7.49 -6.99 7.31
C SER A 93 -6.79 -6.27 6.15
N ALA A 94 -5.64 -6.79 5.69
CA ALA A 94 -4.96 -6.26 4.51
C ALA A 94 -5.77 -6.54 3.22
N LEU A 95 -6.34 -7.74 3.10
CA LEU A 95 -7.22 -8.10 1.98
C LEU A 95 -8.53 -7.32 2.00
N GLU A 96 -9.15 -7.15 3.17
CA GLU A 96 -10.34 -6.31 3.35
C GLU A 96 -10.06 -4.86 2.96
N PHE A 97 -8.90 -4.33 3.35
CA PHE A 97 -8.46 -3.02 2.91
C PHE A 97 -8.30 -2.96 1.39
N LEU A 98 -7.57 -3.89 0.75
CA LEU A 98 -7.41 -3.87 -0.70
C LEU A 98 -8.75 -4.01 -1.44
N VAL A 99 -9.61 -4.94 -1.04
CA VAL A 99 -10.87 -5.22 -1.76
C VAL A 99 -11.90 -4.12 -1.56
N ALA A 100 -12.03 -3.55 -0.36
CA ALA A 100 -13.09 -2.61 -0.02
C ALA A 100 -12.57 -1.23 0.43
N GLY A 101 -11.54 -1.18 1.29
CA GLY A 101 -11.00 0.06 1.85
C GLY A 101 -10.32 0.97 0.83
N PHE A 102 -9.48 0.42 -0.03
CA PHE A 102 -8.71 1.15 -1.02
C PHE A 102 -9.61 1.78 -2.10
N PRO A 103 -10.55 1.06 -2.75
CA PRO A 103 -11.52 1.67 -3.65
C PRO A 103 -12.34 2.79 -3.01
N ARG A 104 -12.79 2.60 -1.75
CA ARG A 104 -13.51 3.64 -1.00
C ARG A 104 -12.64 4.88 -0.82
N LEU A 105 -11.37 4.71 -0.47
CA LEU A 105 -10.43 5.80 -0.28
C LEU A 105 -10.16 6.55 -1.59
N VAL A 106 -9.98 5.84 -2.71
CA VAL A 106 -9.83 6.46 -4.04
C VAL A 106 -11.08 7.28 -4.41
N ARG A 107 -12.29 6.75 -4.17
CA ARG A 107 -13.55 7.46 -4.45
C ARG A 107 -13.79 8.67 -3.53
N ALA A 108 -13.36 8.59 -2.26
CA ALA A 108 -13.40 9.74 -1.35
C ALA A 108 -12.52 10.91 -1.87
N GLU A 109 -11.56 10.60 -2.73
CA GLU A 109 -10.58 11.52 -3.30
C GLU A 109 -10.87 11.89 -4.76
N ARG A 110 -12.10 11.65 -5.25
CA ARG A 110 -12.50 11.76 -6.67
C ARG A 110 -12.06 13.06 -7.39
N GLY A 111 -12.03 14.19 -6.69
CA GLY A 111 -11.63 15.47 -7.29
C GLY A 111 -10.15 15.48 -7.69
N CYS A 112 -9.27 15.07 -6.76
CA CYS A 112 -7.84 14.94 -7.03
C CYS A 112 -7.55 13.80 -8.02
N MET A 113 -8.32 12.70 -7.96
CA MET A 113 -8.19 11.59 -8.90
C MET A 113 -8.55 12.02 -10.33
N LEU A 114 -9.64 12.78 -10.51
CA LEU A 114 -10.03 13.31 -11.83
C LEU A 114 -9.00 14.31 -12.36
N ALA A 115 -8.52 15.23 -11.51
CA ALA A 115 -7.46 16.16 -11.90
C ALA A 115 -6.19 15.42 -12.34
N SER A 116 -5.78 14.41 -11.58
CA SER A 116 -4.63 13.57 -11.93
C SER A 116 -4.83 12.80 -13.22
N LEU A 117 -6.04 12.26 -13.45
CA LEU A 117 -6.38 11.56 -14.68
C LEU A 117 -6.25 12.50 -15.88
N LEU A 118 -6.78 13.71 -15.80
CA LEU A 118 -6.71 14.69 -16.89
C LEU A 118 -5.27 15.15 -17.15
N LEU A 119 -4.50 15.43 -16.10
CA LEU A 119 -3.09 15.81 -16.21
C LEU A 119 -2.21 14.74 -16.84
N PHE A 120 -2.59 13.46 -16.71
CA PHE A 120 -1.90 12.34 -17.34
C PHE A 120 -2.42 12.03 -18.75
N ALA A 121 -3.74 11.87 -18.88
CA ALA A 121 -4.37 11.37 -20.12
C ALA A 121 -4.42 12.43 -21.23
N LEU A 122 -4.58 13.72 -20.91
CA LEU A 122 -4.63 14.76 -21.94
C LEU A 122 -3.29 14.93 -22.66
N PRO A 123 -2.14 15.06 -21.98
CA PRO A 123 -0.85 15.10 -22.67
C PRO A 123 -0.57 13.82 -23.45
N LEU A 124 -0.88 12.64 -22.89
CA LEU A 124 -0.72 11.35 -23.57
C LEU A 124 -1.49 11.31 -24.89
N ALA A 125 -2.79 11.55 -24.85
CA ALA A 125 -3.64 11.51 -26.03
C ALA A 125 -3.24 12.58 -27.06
N THR A 126 -2.90 13.78 -26.58
CA THR A 126 -2.50 14.90 -27.45
C THR A 126 -1.21 14.58 -28.20
N ILE A 127 -0.17 14.09 -27.50
CA ILE A 127 1.11 13.74 -28.12
C ILE A 127 0.95 12.54 -29.05
N PHE A 128 0.22 11.51 -28.63
CA PHE A 128 -0.06 10.36 -29.47
C PHE A 128 -0.70 10.79 -30.80
N VAL A 129 -1.82 11.53 -30.74
CA VAL A 129 -2.52 12.02 -31.95
C VAL A 129 -1.64 12.95 -32.77
N ALA A 130 -0.87 13.84 -32.13
CA ALA A 130 0.03 14.75 -32.82
C ALA A 130 1.07 14.01 -33.67
N ILE A 131 1.69 12.95 -33.12
CA ILE A 131 2.66 12.11 -33.85
C ILE A 131 1.98 11.34 -34.99
N GLN A 132 0.75 10.86 -34.80
CA GLN A 132 0.00 10.21 -35.89
C GLN A 132 -0.28 11.16 -37.06
N MET A 133 -0.40 12.46 -36.81
CA MET A 133 -0.59 13.47 -37.86
C MET A 133 0.75 13.96 -38.45
N ARG A 134 1.80 14.01 -37.63
CA ARG A 134 3.12 14.55 -37.96
C ARG A 134 4.21 13.73 -37.24
N PRO A 135 4.68 12.63 -37.84
CA PRO A 135 5.64 11.73 -37.22
C PRO A 135 6.93 12.41 -36.75
N GLU A 136 7.35 13.50 -37.41
CA GLU A 136 8.53 14.30 -37.06
C GLU A 136 8.49 14.89 -35.64
N ILE A 137 7.30 15.01 -35.03
CA ILE A 137 7.16 15.47 -33.64
C ILE A 137 7.90 14.54 -32.67
N ALA A 138 8.00 13.24 -32.96
CA ALA A 138 8.74 12.30 -32.12
C ALA A 138 10.22 12.72 -31.94
N ALA A 139 10.85 13.21 -33.00
CA ALA A 139 12.25 13.68 -32.97
C ALA A 139 12.45 15.00 -32.21
N SER A 140 11.36 15.71 -31.85
CA SER A 140 11.43 16.87 -30.94
C SER A 140 11.33 16.50 -29.47
N LEU A 141 10.84 15.29 -29.16
CA LEU A 141 10.62 14.79 -27.80
C LEU A 141 11.76 13.88 -27.33
N PHE A 142 12.34 13.12 -28.25
CA PHE A 142 13.35 12.11 -27.96
C PHE A 142 14.58 12.27 -28.85
N GLU A 143 15.74 11.93 -28.31
CA GLU A 143 16.97 11.86 -29.10
C GLU A 143 16.91 10.68 -30.09
N PRO A 144 17.62 10.78 -31.24
CA PRO A 144 17.63 9.72 -32.26
C PRO A 144 18.00 8.33 -31.70
N GLN A 145 18.93 8.29 -30.74
CA GLN A 145 19.35 7.04 -30.08
C GLN A 145 18.20 6.39 -29.28
N GLN A 146 17.34 7.19 -28.63
CA GLN A 146 16.20 6.69 -27.87
C GLN A 146 15.12 6.14 -28.80
N LEU A 147 14.83 6.84 -29.89
CA LEU A 147 13.87 6.36 -30.90
C LEU A 147 14.32 5.02 -31.49
N ALA A 148 15.59 4.90 -31.87
CA ALA A 148 16.16 3.65 -32.37
C ALA A 148 16.06 2.50 -31.32
N GLN A 149 16.25 2.79 -30.03
CA GLN A 149 16.07 1.80 -28.97
C GLN A 149 14.62 1.33 -28.85
N PHE A 150 13.64 2.24 -28.92
CA PHE A 150 12.22 1.87 -28.89
C PHE A 150 11.85 1.01 -30.09
N GLU A 151 12.29 1.39 -31.28
CA GLU A 151 12.07 0.63 -32.52
C GLU A 151 12.64 -0.78 -32.42
N GLN A 152 13.89 -0.92 -31.99
CA GLN A 152 14.55 -2.21 -31.80
C GLN A 152 13.89 -3.09 -30.74
N MET A 153 13.30 -2.47 -29.71
CA MET A 153 12.60 -3.21 -28.65
C MET A 153 11.28 -3.82 -29.14
N TYR A 154 10.67 -3.26 -30.19
CA TYR A 154 9.37 -3.70 -30.72
C TYR A 154 9.42 -3.98 -32.22
N ASP A 155 10.58 -4.41 -32.74
CA ASP A 155 10.76 -4.72 -34.14
C ASP A 155 9.91 -5.96 -34.53
N PRO A 156 8.93 -5.83 -35.44
CA PRO A 156 8.14 -6.98 -35.91
C PRO A 156 8.97 -8.06 -36.60
N ALA A 157 10.15 -7.71 -37.13
CA ALA A 157 11.08 -8.65 -37.77
C ALA A 157 11.82 -9.55 -36.75
N ASP A 158 11.80 -9.20 -35.46
CA ASP A 158 12.38 -10.00 -34.37
C ASP A 158 11.33 -10.25 -33.26
N PRO A 159 10.35 -11.16 -33.47
CA PRO A 159 9.27 -11.42 -32.52
C PRO A 159 9.76 -12.03 -31.21
N GLU A 160 10.90 -12.73 -31.24
CA GLU A 160 11.52 -13.24 -30.02
C GLU A 160 12.02 -12.05 -29.20
N ARG A 161 12.81 -11.13 -29.72
CA ARG A 161 13.24 -9.97 -28.93
C ARG A 161 12.09 -9.06 -28.49
N ALA A 162 11.09 -8.87 -29.34
CA ALA A 162 9.97 -7.98 -29.06
C ALA A 162 9.01 -8.51 -27.98
N LEU A 163 8.84 -9.83 -27.92
CA LEU A 163 7.91 -10.47 -27.00
C LEU A 163 8.55 -11.62 -26.22
N GLY A 164 9.26 -12.54 -26.86
CA GLY A 164 9.89 -13.72 -26.22
C GLY A 164 11.10 -13.42 -25.32
N ARG A 165 11.03 -13.81 -24.05
CA ARG A 165 12.19 -13.74 -23.14
C ARG A 165 12.34 -15.05 -22.38
N ASP A 166 13.59 -15.42 -22.09
CA ASP A 166 13.87 -16.57 -21.23
C ASP A 166 13.49 -16.30 -19.76
N SER A 167 13.41 -17.37 -18.97
CA SER A 167 12.97 -17.32 -17.58
C SER A 167 13.89 -16.51 -16.66
N GLU A 168 15.20 -16.49 -16.93
CA GLU A 168 16.19 -15.77 -16.12
C GLU A 168 16.09 -14.26 -16.33
N THR A 169 15.98 -13.85 -17.60
CA THR A 169 15.75 -12.46 -18.00
C THR A 169 14.42 -11.95 -17.46
N ASN A 170 13.36 -12.77 -17.44
CA ASN A 170 12.07 -12.38 -16.87
C ASN A 170 12.16 -12.04 -15.38
N LEU A 171 12.92 -12.81 -14.59
CA LEU A 171 13.10 -12.51 -13.16
C LEU A 171 13.88 -11.21 -12.93
N MET A 172 14.91 -10.96 -13.73
CA MET A 172 15.67 -9.70 -13.68
C MET A 172 14.78 -8.50 -14.06
N MET A 173 14.03 -8.62 -15.15
CA MET A 173 13.11 -7.57 -15.61
C MET A 173 11.98 -7.33 -14.60
N PHE A 174 11.45 -8.36 -13.96
CA PHE A 174 10.48 -8.21 -12.87
C PHE A 174 11.01 -7.30 -11.75
N GLY A 175 12.24 -7.54 -11.28
CA GLY A 175 12.89 -6.69 -10.28
C GLY A 175 13.10 -5.25 -10.78
N HIS A 176 13.49 -5.10 -12.05
CA HIS A 176 13.65 -3.78 -12.69
C HIS A 176 12.32 -3.00 -12.74
N TYR A 177 11.23 -3.64 -13.20
CA TYR A 177 9.91 -3.02 -13.30
C TYR A 177 9.33 -2.65 -11.94
N ILE A 178 9.49 -3.52 -10.93
CA ILE A 178 9.16 -3.20 -9.53
C ILE A 178 9.89 -1.92 -9.11
N TRP A 179 11.23 -1.92 -9.22
CA TRP A 179 12.03 -0.79 -8.79
C TRP A 179 11.64 0.50 -9.51
N ASN A 180 11.53 0.46 -10.83
CA ASN A 180 11.25 1.62 -11.65
C ASN A 180 9.86 2.19 -11.36
N ASN A 181 8.82 1.37 -11.50
CA ASN A 181 7.44 1.86 -11.47
C ASN A 181 7.02 2.25 -10.05
N ILE A 182 7.43 1.49 -9.03
CA ILE A 182 7.14 1.84 -7.63
C ILE A 182 7.91 3.10 -7.23
N SER A 183 9.16 3.27 -7.68
CA SER A 183 9.91 4.50 -7.45
C SER A 183 9.21 5.71 -8.07
N ILE A 184 8.72 5.58 -9.32
CA ILE A 184 7.96 6.65 -9.99
C ILE A 184 6.69 6.95 -9.19
N GLY A 185 5.90 5.94 -8.82
CA GLY A 185 4.68 6.14 -8.03
C GLY A 185 4.95 6.83 -6.70
N PHE A 186 5.95 6.38 -5.94
CA PHE A 186 6.30 6.98 -4.66
C PHE A 186 6.83 8.41 -4.81
N ARG A 187 7.70 8.68 -5.80
CA ARG A 187 8.20 10.04 -6.09
C ARG A 187 7.07 10.97 -6.54
N THR A 188 6.12 10.47 -7.33
CA THR A 188 4.93 11.23 -7.75
C THR A 188 4.11 11.67 -6.54
N PHE A 189 3.85 10.74 -5.62
CA PHE A 189 3.15 11.03 -4.36
C PHE A 189 3.95 12.01 -3.48
N ALA A 190 5.21 11.69 -3.20
CA ALA A 190 6.06 12.45 -2.27
C ALA A 190 6.33 13.87 -2.77
N SER A 191 6.54 14.05 -4.07
CA SER A 191 6.73 15.37 -4.67
C SER A 191 5.48 16.26 -4.58
N GLY A 192 4.31 15.70 -4.24
CA GLY A 192 3.10 16.43 -3.88
C GLY A 192 3.26 17.34 -2.65
N LEU A 193 4.24 17.07 -1.77
CA LEU A 193 4.59 17.98 -0.66
C LEU A 193 5.04 19.36 -1.15
N LEU A 194 5.49 19.49 -2.40
CA LEU A 194 5.81 20.77 -3.04
C LEU A 194 4.53 21.45 -3.57
N ALA A 195 3.53 21.60 -2.70
CA ALA A 195 2.23 22.21 -3.03
C ALA A 195 1.50 21.55 -4.23
N GLY A 196 1.75 20.26 -4.48
CA GLY A 196 1.17 19.49 -5.59
C GLY A 196 1.89 19.66 -6.93
N ILE A 197 2.80 20.63 -7.07
CA ILE A 197 3.49 20.94 -8.34
C ILE A 197 4.31 19.75 -8.82
N GLY A 198 5.01 19.05 -7.91
CA GLY A 198 5.78 17.88 -8.25
C GLY A 198 4.93 16.78 -8.90
N SER A 199 3.76 16.47 -8.34
CA SER A 199 2.84 15.49 -8.90
C SER A 199 2.33 15.91 -10.28
N VAL A 200 2.02 17.20 -10.49
CA VAL A 200 1.62 17.73 -11.81
C VAL A 200 2.71 17.50 -12.85
N VAL A 201 3.95 17.89 -12.55
CA VAL A 201 5.09 17.75 -13.47
C VAL A 201 5.30 16.29 -13.84
N VAL A 202 5.29 15.39 -12.85
CA VAL A 202 5.51 13.96 -13.10
C VAL A 202 4.39 13.36 -13.95
N LEU A 203 3.11 13.68 -13.68
CA LEU A 203 1.97 13.18 -14.47
C LEU A 203 2.04 13.66 -15.91
N VAL A 204 2.29 14.95 -16.14
CA VAL A 204 2.37 15.53 -17.48
C VAL A 204 3.54 14.91 -18.25
N PHE A 205 4.71 14.81 -17.61
CA PHE A 205 5.89 14.22 -18.24
C PHE A 205 5.71 12.74 -18.58
N ASN A 206 5.07 11.96 -17.70
CA ASN A 206 4.74 10.56 -18.00
C ASN A 206 3.72 10.47 -19.15
N GLY A 207 2.71 11.34 -19.16
CA GLY A 207 1.74 11.41 -20.25
C GLY A 207 2.42 11.69 -21.60
N ILE A 208 3.26 12.73 -21.67
CA ILE A 208 4.02 13.08 -22.88
C ILE A 208 4.92 11.92 -23.31
N THR A 209 5.68 11.33 -22.38
CA THR A 209 6.61 10.24 -22.68
C THR A 209 5.88 9.01 -23.23
N ILE A 210 4.83 8.54 -22.55
CA ILE A 210 4.08 7.35 -22.96
C ILE A 210 3.35 7.60 -24.28
N GLY A 211 2.69 8.75 -24.43
CA GLY A 211 2.04 9.14 -25.69
C GLY A 211 3.03 9.26 -26.84
N GLY A 212 4.24 9.75 -26.55
CA GLY A 212 5.34 9.87 -27.49
C GLY A 212 5.85 8.52 -28.00
N VAL A 213 6.17 7.61 -27.08
CA VAL A 213 6.64 6.25 -27.42
C VAL A 213 5.56 5.48 -28.18
N ALA A 214 4.32 5.47 -27.67
CA ALA A 214 3.21 4.76 -28.31
C ALA A 214 2.89 5.32 -29.70
N GLY A 215 2.89 6.66 -29.85
CA GLY A 215 2.66 7.33 -31.13
C GLY A 215 3.76 7.03 -32.13
N HIS A 216 5.02 7.12 -31.71
CA HIS A 216 6.16 6.84 -32.58
C HIS A 216 6.12 5.40 -33.10
N LEU A 217 5.98 4.41 -32.20
CA LEU A 217 5.93 2.99 -32.58
C LEU A 217 4.74 2.67 -33.48
N GLN A 218 3.59 3.30 -33.24
CA GLN A 218 2.43 3.15 -34.12
C GLN A 218 2.70 3.74 -35.51
N ALA A 219 3.33 4.92 -35.59
CA ALA A 219 3.62 5.61 -36.85
C ALA A 219 4.63 4.86 -37.72
N VAL A 220 5.65 4.23 -37.13
CA VAL A 220 6.68 3.46 -37.86
C VAL A 220 6.29 2.00 -38.15
N GLY A 221 5.08 1.58 -37.77
CA GLY A 221 4.57 0.22 -38.03
C GLY A 221 4.96 -0.83 -36.98
N HIS A 222 5.60 -0.44 -35.89
CA HIS A 222 5.99 -1.29 -34.76
C HIS A 222 4.90 -1.38 -33.67
N GLY A 223 3.69 -0.89 -33.97
CA GLY A 223 2.57 -0.81 -33.02
C GLY A 223 2.04 -2.16 -32.55
N ASP A 224 1.91 -3.17 -33.43
CA ASP A 224 1.33 -4.48 -33.03
C ASP A 224 2.08 -5.15 -31.86
N PRO A 225 3.41 -5.38 -31.94
CA PRO A 225 4.14 -5.96 -30.82
C PRO A 225 4.05 -5.10 -29.55
N PHE A 226 4.12 -3.77 -29.68
CA PHE A 226 3.99 -2.84 -28.56
C PHE A 226 2.63 -2.98 -27.84
N TRP A 227 1.52 -2.86 -28.57
CA TRP A 227 0.17 -2.93 -27.97
C TRP A 227 -0.12 -4.30 -27.36
N ARG A 228 0.35 -5.37 -28.00
CA ARG A 228 0.24 -6.73 -27.47
C ARG A 228 1.03 -6.91 -26.19
N PHE A 229 2.21 -6.31 -26.10
CA PHE A 229 3.02 -6.34 -24.88
C PHE A 229 2.33 -5.56 -23.75
N VAL A 230 1.86 -4.34 -24.02
CA VAL A 230 1.34 -3.42 -23.00
C VAL A 230 -0.09 -3.76 -22.54
N ALA A 231 -0.87 -4.47 -23.35
CA ALA A 231 -2.28 -4.78 -23.07
C ALA A 231 -2.53 -5.41 -21.69
N GLY A 232 -1.64 -6.29 -21.22
CA GLY A 232 -1.84 -7.01 -19.96
C GLY A 232 -1.60 -6.16 -18.72
N HIS A 233 -0.57 -5.32 -18.69
CA HIS A 233 -0.16 -4.61 -17.47
C HIS A 233 -0.57 -3.14 -17.44
N SER A 234 -0.98 -2.55 -18.57
CA SER A 234 -1.38 -1.14 -18.63
C SER A 234 -2.53 -0.75 -17.68
N ALA A 235 -3.53 -1.60 -17.53
CA ALA A 235 -4.67 -1.33 -16.65
C ALA A 235 -4.25 -1.06 -15.19
N PRO A 236 -3.53 -1.99 -14.50
CA PRO A 236 -3.05 -1.72 -13.15
C PRO A 236 -1.97 -0.63 -13.11
N GLU A 237 -1.05 -0.57 -14.07
CA GLU A 237 0.06 0.39 -14.04
C GLU A 237 -0.39 1.85 -14.21
N LEU A 238 -1.09 2.15 -15.31
CA LEU A 238 -1.51 3.52 -15.63
C LEU A 238 -2.48 4.05 -14.57
N THR A 239 -3.37 3.18 -14.08
CA THR A 239 -4.28 3.54 -12.99
C THR A 239 -3.52 3.82 -11.69
N ALA A 240 -2.47 3.05 -11.37
CA ALA A 240 -1.65 3.29 -10.19
C ALA A 240 -0.87 4.61 -10.27
N ILE A 241 -0.36 4.99 -11.45
CA ILE A 241 0.28 6.30 -11.69
C ILE A 241 -0.72 7.43 -11.43
N VAL A 242 -1.94 7.32 -11.95
CA VAL A 242 -3.01 8.30 -11.73
C VAL A 242 -3.41 8.39 -10.25
N ILE A 243 -3.51 7.26 -9.54
CA ILE A 243 -3.83 7.27 -8.11
C ILE A 243 -2.68 7.90 -7.29
N ALA A 244 -1.43 7.61 -7.64
CA ALA A 244 -0.26 8.22 -7.00
C ALA A 244 -0.20 9.74 -7.20
N GLY A 245 -0.50 10.20 -8.43
CA GLY A 245 -0.67 11.61 -8.75
C GLY A 245 -1.80 12.25 -7.96
N GLY A 246 -2.98 11.63 -7.92
CA GLY A 246 -4.13 12.12 -7.15
C GLY A 246 -3.83 12.22 -5.65
N ALA A 247 -3.13 11.23 -5.09
CA ALA A 247 -2.69 11.24 -3.69
C ALA A 247 -1.72 12.40 -3.42
N GLY A 248 -0.75 12.65 -4.31
CA GLY A 248 0.18 13.76 -4.21
C GLY A 248 -0.50 15.13 -4.36
N LEU A 249 -1.47 15.25 -5.27
CA LEU A 249 -2.30 16.46 -5.41
C LEU A 249 -3.14 16.74 -4.16
N ARG A 250 -3.73 15.71 -3.53
CA ARG A 250 -4.45 15.88 -2.26
C ARG A 250 -3.52 16.35 -1.14
N LEU A 251 -2.32 15.79 -1.06
CA LEU A 251 -1.30 16.21 -0.09
C LEU A 251 -0.92 17.69 -0.29
N GLY A 252 -0.66 18.08 -1.54
CA GLY A 252 -0.37 19.46 -1.92
C GLY A 252 -1.52 20.43 -1.64
N LEU A 253 -2.76 20.01 -1.91
CA LEU A 253 -3.96 20.81 -1.63
C LEU A 253 -4.12 21.04 -0.12
N GLY A 254 -3.82 20.04 0.71
CA GLY A 254 -3.80 20.19 2.17
C GLY A 254 -2.77 21.21 2.66
N LEU A 255 -1.65 21.36 1.93
CA LEU A 255 -0.68 22.43 2.20
C LEU A 255 -1.23 23.79 1.78
N VAL A 256 -1.73 23.93 0.55
CA VAL A 256 -2.11 25.23 -0.06
C VAL A 256 -3.41 25.79 0.52
N ALA A 257 -4.44 24.94 0.59
CA ALA A 257 -5.81 25.30 0.97
C ALA A 257 -6.37 24.32 2.03
N PRO A 258 -5.89 24.36 3.29
CA PRO A 258 -6.30 23.45 4.36
C PRO A 258 -7.75 23.63 4.87
N GLY A 259 -8.48 24.62 4.33
CA GLY A 259 -9.81 24.99 4.82
C GLY A 259 -9.78 25.54 6.25
N ARG A 260 -10.59 24.96 7.14
CA ARG A 260 -10.69 25.36 8.56
C ARG A 260 -9.63 24.73 9.47
N ARG A 261 -8.73 23.91 8.91
CA ARG A 261 -7.71 23.17 9.68
C ARG A 261 -6.38 23.93 9.66
N ARG A 262 -5.52 23.68 10.65
CA ARG A 262 -4.12 24.13 10.58
C ARG A 262 -3.41 23.34 9.48
N ARG A 263 -2.45 23.96 8.78
CA ARG A 263 -1.69 23.31 7.68
C ARG A 263 -1.04 22.00 8.12
N ILE A 264 -0.47 21.96 9.33
CA ILE A 264 0.17 20.75 9.88
C ILE A 264 -0.86 19.61 10.06
N ASP A 265 -2.02 19.91 10.64
CA ASP A 265 -3.07 18.89 10.85
C ASP A 265 -3.60 18.38 9.50
N ALA A 266 -3.80 19.27 8.52
CA ALA A 266 -4.22 18.91 7.17
C ALA A 266 -3.18 18.06 6.43
N LEU A 267 -1.89 18.34 6.62
CA LEU A 267 -0.78 17.54 6.09
C LEU A 267 -0.69 16.16 6.72
N VAL A 268 -0.86 16.05 8.05
CA VAL A 268 -0.84 14.76 8.75
C VAL A 268 -1.98 13.88 8.25
N GLU A 269 -3.21 14.42 8.20
CA GLU A 269 -4.38 13.69 7.69
C GLU A 269 -4.20 13.31 6.22
N GLY A 270 -3.74 14.25 5.38
CA GLY A 270 -3.45 13.99 3.97
C GLY A 270 -2.34 12.96 3.77
N GLY A 271 -1.31 12.98 4.61
CA GLY A 271 -0.21 12.03 4.62
C GLY A 271 -0.64 10.62 5.03
N MET A 272 -1.48 10.48 6.06
CA MET A 272 -2.04 9.18 6.49
C MET A 272 -2.91 8.55 5.40
N ARG A 273 -3.79 9.36 4.77
CA ARG A 273 -4.59 8.90 3.61
C ARG A 273 -3.70 8.54 2.43
N GLY A 274 -2.70 9.38 2.13
CA GLY A 274 -1.72 9.13 1.08
C GLY A 274 -0.95 7.84 1.29
N ALA A 275 -0.46 7.58 2.51
CA ALA A 275 0.24 6.35 2.85
C ALA A 275 -0.64 5.10 2.63
N ARG A 276 -1.93 5.16 2.99
CA ARG A 276 -2.89 4.09 2.70
C ARG A 276 -3.12 3.90 1.20
N LEU A 277 -3.19 4.98 0.43
CA LEU A 277 -3.26 4.89 -1.04
C LEU A 277 -1.98 4.25 -1.60
N CYS A 278 -0.81 4.57 -1.06
CA CYS A 278 0.47 3.98 -1.48
C CYS A 278 0.51 2.45 -1.32
N VAL A 279 -0.17 1.88 -0.32
CA VAL A 279 -0.28 0.42 -0.16
C VAL A 279 -1.03 -0.21 -1.35
N GLY A 280 -2.14 0.40 -1.78
CA GLY A 280 -2.87 -0.09 -2.95
C GLY A 280 -2.13 0.16 -4.27
N ILE A 281 -1.50 1.33 -4.43
CA ILE A 281 -0.61 1.64 -5.57
C ILE A 281 0.50 0.59 -5.67
N PHE A 282 1.17 0.27 -4.55
CA PHE A 282 2.20 -0.76 -4.49
C PHE A 282 1.67 -2.12 -4.96
N ALA A 283 0.50 -2.55 -4.46
CA ALA A 283 -0.11 -3.81 -4.87
C ALA A 283 -0.44 -3.84 -6.37
N MET A 284 -0.95 -2.74 -6.92
CA MET A 284 -1.25 -2.61 -8.35
C MET A 284 0.01 -2.66 -9.21
N LEU A 285 1.06 -1.92 -8.84
CA LEU A 285 2.33 -1.89 -9.57
C LEU A 285 3.09 -3.21 -9.49
N LEU A 286 3.04 -3.90 -8.34
CA LEU A 286 3.61 -5.23 -8.19
C LEU A 286 2.90 -6.24 -9.10
N PHE A 287 1.57 -6.19 -9.16
CA PHE A 287 0.80 -7.00 -10.08
C PHE A 287 1.09 -6.65 -11.55
N ALA A 288 1.19 -5.36 -11.88
CA ALA A 288 1.56 -4.90 -13.22
C ALA A 288 2.94 -5.44 -13.65
N ALA A 289 3.95 -5.29 -12.80
CA ALA A 289 5.30 -5.79 -13.04
C ALA A 289 5.33 -7.31 -13.24
N PHE A 290 4.51 -8.06 -12.49
CA PHE A 290 4.37 -9.50 -12.67
C PHE A 290 3.78 -9.84 -14.04
N VAL A 291 2.69 -9.17 -14.43
CA VAL A 291 2.06 -9.37 -15.74
C VAL A 291 3.01 -8.96 -16.87
N GLU A 292 3.78 -7.89 -16.70
CA GLU A 292 4.77 -7.42 -17.65
C GLU A 292 5.91 -8.44 -17.85
N ALA A 293 6.52 -8.89 -16.76
CA ALA A 293 7.67 -9.77 -16.82
C ALA A 293 7.32 -11.20 -17.30
N PHE A 294 6.17 -11.75 -16.91
CA PHE A 294 5.88 -13.17 -17.15
C PHE A 294 4.81 -13.45 -18.19
N TRP A 295 3.85 -12.54 -18.37
CA TRP A 295 2.73 -12.78 -19.29
C TRP A 295 2.85 -11.96 -20.57
N SER A 296 3.28 -10.70 -20.47
CA SER A 296 3.46 -9.81 -21.62
C SER A 296 4.57 -10.32 -22.53
N SER A 297 5.59 -10.98 -21.94
CA SER A 297 6.71 -11.65 -22.60
C SER A 297 6.37 -13.01 -23.26
N ILE A 298 5.10 -13.41 -23.27
CA ILE A 298 4.69 -14.64 -23.98
C ILE A 298 4.54 -14.30 -25.47
N GLY A 299 5.55 -14.66 -26.26
CA GLY A 299 5.60 -14.36 -27.71
C GLY A 299 4.64 -15.18 -28.58
N TRP A 300 4.45 -16.47 -28.25
CA TRP A 300 3.59 -17.38 -29.03
C TRP A 300 2.08 -17.09 -28.88
N MET A 301 1.69 -16.24 -27.91
CA MET A 301 0.30 -15.96 -27.59
C MET A 301 -0.38 -15.12 -28.70
N PRO A 302 -1.52 -15.56 -29.26
CA PRO A 302 -2.31 -14.79 -30.21
C PRO A 302 -2.73 -13.41 -29.68
N ALA A 303 -2.76 -12.41 -30.57
CA ALA A 303 -3.10 -11.02 -30.22
C ALA A 303 -4.49 -10.89 -29.56
N TRP A 304 -5.50 -11.60 -30.07
CA TRP A 304 -6.86 -11.53 -29.53
C TRP A 304 -6.95 -11.99 -28.07
N ILE A 305 -6.15 -12.98 -27.65
CA ILE A 305 -6.07 -13.40 -26.25
C ILE A 305 -5.49 -12.27 -25.42
N LYS A 306 -4.40 -11.65 -25.91
CA LYS A 306 -3.76 -10.55 -25.17
C LYS A 306 -4.70 -9.38 -24.96
N TYR A 307 -5.43 -8.98 -26.00
CA TYR A 307 -6.41 -7.90 -25.92
C TYR A 307 -7.63 -8.27 -25.07
N THR A 308 -8.10 -9.52 -25.12
CA THR A 308 -9.24 -9.96 -24.29
C THR A 308 -8.89 -9.93 -22.80
N VAL A 309 -7.70 -10.43 -22.43
CA VAL A 309 -7.21 -10.36 -21.06
C VAL A 309 -6.99 -8.91 -20.63
N GLY A 310 -6.36 -8.09 -21.48
CA GLY A 310 -6.18 -6.66 -21.20
C GLY A 310 -7.50 -5.92 -20.98
N ALA A 311 -8.51 -6.15 -21.81
CA ALA A 311 -9.85 -5.61 -21.64
C ALA A 311 -10.51 -6.09 -20.33
N GLY A 312 -10.34 -7.37 -19.99
CA GLY A 312 -10.80 -7.94 -18.73
C GLY A 312 -10.12 -7.29 -17.52
N LEU A 313 -8.82 -7.01 -17.58
CA LEU A 313 -8.07 -6.33 -16.52
C LEU A 313 -8.50 -4.86 -16.38
N TRP A 314 -8.73 -4.15 -17.49
CA TRP A 314 -9.31 -2.80 -17.46
C TRP A 314 -10.70 -2.80 -16.81
N ALA A 315 -11.60 -3.68 -17.25
CA ALA A 315 -12.93 -3.81 -16.68
C ALA A 315 -12.88 -4.20 -15.19
N GLY A 316 -11.96 -5.10 -14.82
CA GLY A 316 -11.73 -5.54 -13.45
C GLY A 316 -11.24 -4.42 -12.54
N VAL A 317 -10.20 -3.68 -12.94
CA VAL A 317 -9.65 -2.55 -12.18
C VAL A 317 -10.70 -1.44 -12.02
N LEU A 318 -11.38 -1.05 -13.11
CA LEU A 318 -12.42 -0.03 -13.07
C LEU A 318 -13.61 -0.48 -12.22
N GLY A 319 -14.09 -1.72 -12.41
CA GLY A 319 -15.17 -2.30 -11.63
C GLY A 319 -14.82 -2.39 -10.14
N TRP A 320 -13.60 -2.80 -9.80
CA TRP A 320 -13.10 -2.83 -8.43
C TRP A 320 -13.06 -1.43 -7.80
N LEU A 321 -12.50 -0.43 -8.50
CA LEU A 321 -12.44 0.95 -8.01
C LEU A 321 -13.83 1.61 -7.88
N MET A 322 -14.78 1.27 -8.75
CA MET A 322 -16.14 1.81 -8.72
C MET A 322 -17.04 1.11 -7.68
N LEU A 323 -16.96 -0.21 -7.57
CA LEU A 323 -17.92 -1.02 -6.81
C LEU A 323 -17.39 -1.51 -5.46
N GLY A 324 -16.07 -1.62 -5.30
CA GLY A 324 -15.43 -2.16 -4.09
C GLY A 324 -15.86 -1.39 -2.84
N GLY A 325 -16.46 -2.07 -1.88
CA GLY A 325 -16.90 -1.47 -0.61
C GLY A 325 -18.05 -0.47 -0.71
N ARG A 326 -18.80 -0.39 -1.83
CA ARG A 326 -19.93 0.57 -1.99
C ARG A 326 -21.10 0.33 -1.03
N HIS A 327 -21.23 -0.89 -0.50
CA HIS A 327 -22.29 -1.29 0.43
C HIS A 327 -21.92 -1.02 1.89
N LEU A 328 -20.68 -0.63 2.16
CA LEU A 328 -20.24 -0.18 3.48
C LEU A 328 -20.58 1.31 3.63
N GLY A 329 -20.90 1.76 4.84
CA GLY A 329 -21.25 3.16 5.14
C GLY A 329 -20.16 4.17 4.79
N PRO A 330 -20.28 5.46 5.18
CA PRO A 330 -19.18 6.42 5.08
C PRO A 330 -17.91 5.91 5.79
N LEU A 331 -16.73 6.36 5.37
CA LEU A 331 -15.50 6.12 6.15
C LEU A 331 -15.60 7.01 7.38
N ASP A 332 -16.08 6.47 8.50
CA ASP A 332 -16.16 7.21 9.75
C ASP A 332 -14.75 7.46 10.28
N ALA A 333 -14.52 8.66 10.84
CA ALA A 333 -13.23 9.07 11.39
C ALA A 333 -12.77 8.20 12.58
N GLU A 334 -13.65 7.36 13.14
CA GLU A 334 -13.34 6.47 14.25
C GLU A 334 -12.69 5.14 13.82
N ASP A 335 -12.89 4.68 12.58
CA ASP A 335 -12.18 3.51 12.02
C ASP A 335 -10.69 3.81 11.75
N ASP A 336 -10.30 5.09 11.84
CA ASP A 336 -8.94 5.58 11.60
C ASP A 336 -7.95 5.23 12.72
N LEU A 337 -8.44 4.88 13.92
CA LEU A 337 -7.63 4.65 15.11
C LEU A 337 -7.29 3.20 15.41
N GLY A 338 -7.71 2.23 14.59
CA GLY A 338 -7.41 0.81 14.88
C GLY A 338 -7.90 0.33 16.26
N THR A 339 -8.76 1.11 16.91
CA THR A 339 -9.40 0.81 18.19
C THR A 339 -10.72 0.10 17.93
N GLY A 340 -10.68 -0.96 17.13
CA GLY A 340 -11.72 -1.98 17.11
C GLY A 340 -11.38 -3.01 18.18
N ALA A 341 -12.15 -3.01 19.26
CA ALA A 341 -11.99 -3.79 20.50
C ALA A 341 -11.58 -5.26 20.36
#